data_AF-A0A8H5EB91-F1
#
_entry.id   AF-A0A8H5EB91-F1
#
_cell.length_a   1.000
_cell.length_b   1.000
_cell.length_c   1.000
_cell.angle_alpha   90.00
_cell.angle_beta   90.00
_cell.angle_gamma   90.00
#
_symmetry.space_group_name_H-M   'P 1'
#
loop_
_entity.id
_entity.type
_entity.pdbx_description
1 polymer ?
#
loop_
_entity_poly.entity_id
_entity_poly.type
_entity_poly.pdbx_seq_one_letter_code
_entity_poly.pdbx_strand_id
1 'polypeptide(L)'
;MRLTLPQDVVRKDQSIITEVHGAVKATLEDARTAKALGSSLQSAVYLEVEDGKAAAVLGRYMDELHDIFVVSSVQVNEPLPENPAWAFQKEFEIQDAKVNVHVLPPKQEKCSRCWRYMAPKEDALCGRCEEVVGA
;
A
#
# COMPACT_ATOMS: atom_id res chain seq x y z
N MET A 1 -0.91 -7.80 13.88
CA MET A 1 -0.09 -6.69 13.36
C MET A 1 0.67 -6.10 14.53
N ARG A 2 1.99 -6.34 14.61
CA ARG A 2 2.83 -5.71 15.63
C ARG A 2 3.51 -4.54 14.94
N LEU A 3 3.05 -3.32 15.24
CA LEU A 3 3.72 -2.14 14.73
C LEU A 3 5.12 -2.04 15.36
N THR A 4 6.13 -1.66 14.59
CA THR A 4 7.50 -1.54 15.11
C THR A 4 7.73 -0.20 15.82
N LEU A 5 6.89 0.78 15.54
CA LEU A 5 6.97 2.14 16.08
C LEU A 5 6.45 2.25 17.53
N PRO A 6 7.01 3.18 18.35
CA PRO A 6 6.52 3.47 19.69
C PRO A 6 5.05 3.87 19.74
N GLN A 7 4.33 3.48 20.79
CA GLN A 7 2.87 3.70 20.88
C GLN A 7 2.47 5.19 20.87
N ASP A 8 3.29 6.07 21.44
CA ASP A 8 3.08 7.51 21.45
C ASP A 8 3.15 8.11 20.04
N VAL A 9 4.10 7.64 19.22
CA VAL A 9 4.22 8.00 17.80
C VAL A 9 2.99 7.52 17.03
N VAL A 10 2.60 6.26 17.23
CA VAL A 10 1.40 5.68 16.59
C VAL A 10 0.16 6.50 16.91
N ARG A 11 -0.05 6.87 18.18
CA ARG A 11 -1.21 7.70 18.58
C ARG A 11 -1.20 9.08 17.93
N LYS A 12 -0.03 9.72 17.83
CA LYS A 12 0.11 11.05 17.24
C LYS A 12 -0.19 11.05 15.74
N ASP A 13 0.23 9.98 15.05
CA ASP A 13 0.16 9.87 13.59
C ASP A 13 -1.14 9.18 13.11
N GLN A 14 -1.92 8.62 14.05
CA GLN A 14 -3.10 7.80 13.77
C GLN A 14 -4.12 8.49 12.86
N SER A 15 -4.34 9.80 13.01
CA SER A 15 -5.34 10.52 12.19
C SER A 15 -4.97 10.47 10.71
N ILE A 16 -3.71 10.80 10.39
CA ILE A 16 -3.19 10.81 9.02
C ILE A 16 -3.25 9.41 8.42
N ILE A 17 -2.76 8.40 9.15
CA ILE A 17 -2.77 7.01 8.68
C ILE A 17 -4.21 6.52 8.42
N THR A 18 -5.16 6.88 9.29
CA THR A 18 -6.56 6.45 9.15
C THR A 18 -7.23 7.12 7.96
N GLU A 19 -6.99 8.40 7.73
CA GLU A 19 -7.54 9.15 6.60
C GLU A 19 -7.01 8.61 5.27
N VAL A 20 -5.69 8.40 5.16
CA VAL A 20 -5.08 7.78 3.97
C VAL A 20 -5.61 6.36 3.76
N HIS A 21 -5.73 5.56 4.83
CA HIS A 21 -6.31 4.23 4.72
C HIS A 21 -7.77 4.28 4.23
N GLY A 22 -8.55 5.27 4.65
CA GLY A 22 -9.90 5.50 4.17
C GLY A 22 -9.94 5.77 2.66
N ALA A 23 -9.06 6.64 2.16
CA ALA A 23 -8.92 6.90 0.74
C ALA A 23 -8.48 5.65 -0.05
N VAL A 24 -7.48 4.92 0.44
CA VAL A 24 -7.03 3.64 -0.15
C VAL A 24 -8.17 2.63 -0.24
N LYS A 25 -8.96 2.46 0.82
CA LYS A 25 -10.14 1.57 0.79
C LYS A 25 -11.14 2.00 -0.26
N ALA A 26 -11.46 3.29 -0.35
CA ALA A 26 -12.39 3.78 -1.34
C ALA A 26 -11.91 3.48 -2.77
N THR A 27 -10.65 3.76 -3.08
CA THR A 27 -10.07 3.48 -4.40
C THR A 27 -10.01 1.98 -4.71
N LEU A 28 -9.76 1.13 -3.70
CA LEU A 28 -9.84 -0.33 -3.85
C LEU A 28 -11.28 -0.80 -4.14
N GLU A 29 -12.30 -0.20 -3.52
CA GLU A 29 -13.70 -0.53 -3.79
C GLU A 29 -14.13 -0.08 -5.20
N ASP A 30 -13.63 1.04 -5.70
CA ASP A 30 -13.87 1.48 -7.08
C ASP A 30 -13.30 0.44 -8.07
N ALA A 31 -12.09 -0.06 -7.83
CA ALA A 31 -11.47 -1.12 -8.63
C ALA A 31 -12.24 -2.45 -8.58
N ARG A 32 -12.81 -2.81 -7.43
CA ARG A 32 -13.66 -4.01 -7.29
C ARG A 32 -14.99 -3.85 -8.02
N THR A 33 -15.60 -2.68 -7.94
CA THR A 33 -16.87 -2.37 -8.63
C THR A 33 -16.69 -2.46 -10.14
N ALA A 34 -15.54 -2.01 -10.65
CA ALA A 34 -15.14 -2.16 -12.05
C ALA A 34 -14.70 -3.59 -12.44
N LYS A 35 -14.71 -4.55 -11.50
CA LYS A 35 -14.25 -5.94 -11.67
C LYS A 35 -12.78 -6.09 -12.09
N ALA A 36 -11.98 -5.05 -11.90
CA ALA A 36 -10.54 -5.06 -12.16
C ALA A 36 -9.75 -5.75 -11.03
N LEU A 37 -10.29 -5.70 -9.80
CA LEU A 37 -9.67 -6.20 -8.58
C LEU A 37 -10.58 -7.20 -7.88
N GLY A 38 -10.03 -8.33 -7.40
CA GLY A 38 -10.74 -9.26 -6.51
C GLY A 38 -10.39 -9.01 -5.04
N SER A 39 -9.14 -9.24 -4.68
CA SER A 39 -8.60 -9.03 -3.32
C SER A 39 -7.67 -7.82 -3.28
N SER A 40 -7.61 -7.12 -2.14
CA SER A 40 -6.69 -5.98 -1.95
C SER A 40 -5.21 -6.39 -2.08
N LEU A 41 -4.88 -7.66 -1.79
CA LEU A 41 -3.53 -8.17 -2.04
C LEU A 41 -3.20 -8.21 -3.54
N GLN A 42 -4.18 -8.20 -4.44
CA GLN A 42 -3.95 -8.09 -5.89
C GLN A 42 -3.75 -6.63 -6.34
N SER A 43 -3.20 -5.78 -5.47
CA SER A 43 -2.95 -4.37 -5.77
C SER A 43 -1.61 -3.88 -5.23
N ALA A 44 -1.08 -2.88 -5.93
CA ALA A 44 -0.02 -1.99 -5.50
C ALA A 44 -0.61 -0.59 -5.32
N VAL A 45 -0.26 0.06 -4.21
CA VAL A 45 -0.68 1.44 -3.90
C VAL A 45 0.50 2.38 -4.13
N TYR A 46 0.25 3.48 -4.83
CA TYR A 46 1.18 4.59 -4.96
C TYR A 46 0.52 5.82 -4.35
N LEU A 47 1.23 6.49 -3.46
CA LEU A 47 0.79 7.71 -2.79
C LEU A 47 1.63 8.87 -3.31
N GLU A 48 1.00 9.82 -3.97
CA GLU A 48 1.61 11.12 -4.25
C GLU A 48 1.14 12.08 -3.16
N VAL A 49 2.09 12.68 -2.44
CA VAL A 49 1.84 13.45 -1.22
C VAL A 49 2.68 14.71 -1.28
N GLU A 50 2.05 15.86 -1.13
CA GLU A 50 2.77 17.13 -0.99
C GLU A 50 3.72 17.11 0.21
N ASP A 51 4.86 17.79 0.08
CA ASP A 51 5.84 17.90 1.15
C ASP A 51 5.22 18.48 2.41
N GLY A 52 5.46 17.85 3.56
CA GLY A 52 4.93 18.30 4.83
C GLY A 52 4.75 17.17 5.83
N LYS A 53 3.83 17.40 6.78
CA LYS A 53 3.58 16.46 7.88
C LYS A 53 3.04 15.12 7.40
N ALA A 54 2.15 15.11 6.41
CA ALA A 54 1.59 13.89 5.85
C ALA A 54 2.68 13.02 5.19
N ALA A 55 3.52 13.62 4.33
CA ALA A 55 4.66 12.93 3.71
C ALA A 55 5.64 12.38 4.76
N ALA A 56 5.98 13.17 5.78
CA ALA A 56 6.88 12.75 6.85
C ALA A 56 6.30 11.59 7.69
N VAL A 57 4.99 11.59 7.94
CA VAL A 57 4.32 10.47 8.60
C VAL A 57 4.33 9.25 7.69
N LEU A 58 3.88 9.33 6.45
CA LEU A 58 3.83 8.17 5.55
C LEU A 58 5.21 7.54 5.32
N GLY A 59 6.25 8.37 5.15
CA GLY A 59 7.63 7.90 5.04
C GLY A 59 8.13 7.17 6.29
N ARG A 60 7.70 7.58 7.50
CA ARG A 60 8.05 6.89 8.75
C ARG A 60 7.46 5.47 8.84
N TYR A 61 6.30 5.25 8.24
CA TYR A 61 5.61 3.95 8.27
C TYR A 61 5.90 3.11 7.01
N MET A 62 6.80 3.53 6.12
CA MET A 62 6.96 2.95 4.78
C MET A 62 7.02 1.41 4.77
N ASP A 63 7.80 0.83 5.68
CA ASP A 63 7.98 -0.62 5.80
C ASP A 63 6.73 -1.35 6.33
N GLU A 64 5.78 -0.63 6.91
CA GLU A 64 4.57 -1.16 7.56
C GLU A 64 3.28 -0.78 6.83
N LEU A 65 3.30 0.21 5.92
CA LEU A 65 2.10 0.70 5.22
C LEU A 65 1.36 -0.41 4.48
N HIS A 66 2.09 -1.33 3.85
CA HIS A 66 1.51 -2.44 3.11
C HIS A 66 0.80 -3.47 4.00
N ASP A 67 1.24 -3.63 5.26
CA ASP A 67 0.53 -4.38 6.29
C ASP A 67 -0.71 -3.61 6.77
N ILE A 68 -0.57 -2.30 7.02
CA ILE A 68 -1.66 -1.44 7.52
C ILE A 68 -2.81 -1.35 6.51
N PHE A 69 -2.51 -1.17 5.22
CA PHE A 69 -3.51 -1.06 4.15
C PHE A 69 -3.93 -2.41 3.57
N VAL A 70 -3.30 -3.51 3.99
CA VAL A 70 -3.60 -4.88 3.55
C VAL A 70 -3.51 -5.01 2.02
N VAL A 71 -2.42 -4.51 1.45
CA VAL A 71 -2.10 -4.58 0.01
C VAL A 71 -0.77 -5.30 -0.20
N SER A 72 -0.36 -5.54 -1.45
CA SER A 72 0.92 -6.20 -1.72
C SER A 72 2.12 -5.27 -1.61
N SER A 73 1.97 -4.02 -2.03
CA SER A 73 3.02 -3.00 -1.91
C SER A 73 2.41 -1.62 -1.77
N VAL A 74 3.15 -0.74 -1.11
CA VAL A 74 2.88 0.70 -1.07
C VAL A 74 4.15 1.40 -1.53
N GLN A 75 4.02 2.52 -2.22
CA GLN A 75 5.11 3.44 -2.54
C GLN A 75 4.66 4.87 -2.24
N VAL A 76 5.56 5.73 -1.78
CA VAL A 76 5.27 7.14 -1.46
C VAL A 76 6.20 8.03 -2.28
N ASN A 77 5.64 8.90 -3.10
CA ASN A 77 6.36 9.83 -3.99
C ASN A 77 7.35 9.15 -4.95
N GLU A 78 7.14 7.87 -5.26
CA GLU A 78 7.88 7.13 -6.28
C GLU A 78 7.18 7.24 -7.65
N PRO A 79 7.92 7.12 -8.77
CA PRO A 79 7.34 7.14 -10.10
C PRO A 79 6.23 6.10 -10.30
N LEU A 80 5.10 6.56 -10.84
CA LEU A 80 3.99 5.69 -11.24
C LEU A 80 4.43 4.76 -12.39
N PRO A 81 3.96 3.50 -12.42
CA PRO A 81 4.18 2.60 -13.55
C PRO A 81 3.59 3.17 -14.85
N GLU A 82 4.33 3.06 -15.94
CA GLU A 82 3.82 3.40 -17.28
C GLU A 82 2.87 2.31 -17.79
N ASN A 83 1.72 2.72 -18.34
CA ASN A 83 0.73 1.85 -19.00
C ASN A 83 0.28 0.61 -18.17
N PRO A 84 -0.23 0.81 -16.94
CA PRO A 84 -0.78 -0.29 -16.15
C PRO A 84 -2.03 -0.88 -16.83
N ALA A 85 -2.29 -2.17 -16.61
CA ALA A 85 -3.48 -2.83 -17.17
C ALA A 85 -4.80 -2.18 -16.70
N TRP A 86 -4.79 -1.60 -15.51
CA TRP A 86 -5.85 -0.76 -14.96
C TRP A 86 -5.25 0.19 -13.92
N ALA A 87 -5.90 1.35 -13.71
CA ALA A 87 -5.51 2.30 -12.69
C ALA A 87 -6.75 3.01 -12.14
N PHE A 88 -6.84 3.11 -10.83
CA PHE A 88 -7.86 3.88 -10.13
C PHE A 88 -7.15 4.89 -9.26
N GLN A 89 -7.65 6.13 -9.21
CA GLN A 89 -7.06 7.18 -8.41
C GLN A 89 -8.09 7.97 -7.64
N LYS A 90 -7.66 8.54 -6.51
CA LYS A 90 -8.48 9.42 -5.70
C LYS A 90 -7.62 10.49 -5.04
N GLU A 91 -7.95 11.74 -5.37
CA GLU A 91 -7.38 12.91 -4.72
C GLU A 91 -8.23 13.30 -3.50
N PHE A 92 -7.54 13.72 -2.44
CA PHE A 92 -8.13 14.31 -1.25
C PHE A 92 -7.09 15.14 -0.50
N GLU A 93 -7.52 15.83 0.55
CA GLU A 93 -6.68 16.73 1.32
C GLU A 93 -6.64 16.31 2.79
N ILE A 94 -5.45 16.29 3.39
CA ILE A 94 -5.23 16.03 4.82
C ILE A 94 -4.32 17.12 5.37
N GLN A 95 -4.77 17.85 6.40
CA GLN A 95 -3.94 18.84 7.10
C GLN A 95 -3.24 19.81 6.13
N ASP A 96 -4.00 20.35 5.19
CA ASP A 96 -3.54 21.29 4.16
C ASP A 96 -2.50 20.73 3.17
N ALA A 97 -2.37 19.40 3.08
CA ALA A 97 -1.55 18.70 2.10
C ALA A 97 -2.44 17.88 1.15
N LYS A 98 -2.24 18.05 -0.16
CA LYS A 98 -2.88 17.20 -1.16
C LYS A 98 -2.25 15.82 -1.20
N VAL A 99 -3.12 14.82 -1.29
CA VAL A 99 -2.75 13.41 -1.42
C VAL A 99 -3.51 12.82 -2.58
N ASN A 100 -2.81 12.19 -3.51
CA ASN A 100 -3.39 11.37 -4.56
C ASN A 100 -3.04 9.90 -4.31
N VAL A 101 -4.08 9.07 -4.13
CA VAL A 101 -3.94 7.62 -3.97
C VAL A 101 -4.17 6.96 -5.31
N HIS A 102 -3.19 6.22 -5.79
CA HIS A 102 -3.30 5.37 -6.97
C HIS A 102 -3.32 3.90 -6.57
N VAL A 103 -4.26 3.14 -7.11
CA VAL A 103 -4.35 1.69 -6.98
C VAL A 103 -4.15 1.08 -8.36
N LEU A 104 -3.17 0.20 -8.45
CA LEU A 104 -2.65 -0.40 -9.68
C LEU A 104 -2.52 -1.93 -9.51
N PRO A 105 -2.43 -2.72 -10.58
CA PRO A 105 -2.08 -4.12 -10.48
C PRO A 105 -0.66 -4.28 -9.91
N PRO A 106 -0.38 -5.37 -9.18
CA PRO A 106 0.93 -5.63 -8.64
C PRO A 106 1.92 -5.99 -9.75
N LYS A 107 3.21 -5.74 -9.50
CA LYS A 107 4.29 -5.98 -10.47
C LYS A 107 4.82 -7.42 -10.49
N GLN A 108 4.67 -8.13 -9.38
CA GLN A 108 5.26 -9.45 -9.15
C GLN A 108 4.19 -10.53 -9.04
N GLU A 109 4.62 -11.78 -8.93
CA GLU A 109 3.73 -12.92 -8.83
C GLU A 109 3.24 -13.17 -7.41
N LYS A 110 2.13 -13.92 -7.29
CA LYS A 110 1.54 -14.28 -5.99
C LYS A 110 2.44 -15.25 -5.22
N CYS A 111 2.82 -14.86 -4.00
CA CYS A 111 3.48 -15.75 -3.05
C CYS A 111 2.51 -16.81 -2.52
N SER A 112 2.88 -18.09 -2.61
CA SER A 112 2.03 -19.22 -2.20
C SER A 112 1.77 -19.29 -0.68
N ARG A 113 2.61 -18.65 0.16
CA ARG A 113 2.48 -18.64 1.62
C ARG A 113 1.73 -17.44 2.19
N CYS A 114 2.13 -16.23 1.83
CA CYS A 114 1.52 -15.01 2.40
C CYS A 114 0.48 -14.35 1.49
N TRP A 115 0.33 -14.85 0.26
CA TRP A 115 -0.61 -14.37 -0.76
C TRP A 115 -0.40 -12.93 -1.23
N ARG A 116 0.67 -12.25 -0.80
CA ARG A 116 1.14 -11.02 -1.42
C ARG A 116 1.78 -11.29 -2.77
N TYR A 117 1.63 -10.37 -3.69
CA TYR A 117 2.23 -10.37 -5.01
C TYR A 117 3.63 -9.77 -4.92
N MET A 118 4.55 -10.57 -4.38
CA MET A 118 5.98 -10.23 -4.19
C MET A 118 6.91 -11.39 -4.54
N ALA A 119 6.39 -12.45 -5.17
CA ALA A 119 7.19 -13.61 -5.57
C ALA A 119 7.89 -13.33 -6.91
N PRO A 120 9.11 -13.83 -7.10
CA PRO A 120 9.84 -13.62 -8.35
C PRO A 120 9.23 -14.35 -9.55
N LYS A 121 8.42 -15.40 -9.31
CA LYS A 121 7.74 -16.19 -10.32
C LYS A 121 6.52 -16.89 -9.72
N GLU A 122 5.67 -17.44 -10.59
CA GLU A 122 4.51 -18.24 -10.21
C GLU A 122 4.91 -19.42 -9.31
N ASP A 123 4.04 -19.74 -8.35
CA ASP A 123 4.23 -20.80 -7.34
C ASP A 123 5.47 -20.68 -6.43
N ALA A 124 6.22 -19.57 -6.49
CA ALA A 124 7.34 -19.32 -5.60
C ALA A 124 6.93 -18.65 -4.28
N LEU A 125 7.83 -18.72 -3.31
CA LEU A 125 7.78 -17.91 -2.09
C LEU A 125 8.41 -16.54 -2.37
N CYS A 126 7.95 -15.51 -1.65
CA CYS A 126 8.68 -14.24 -1.59
C CYS A 126 9.85 -14.37 -0.60
N GLY A 127 10.87 -13.51 -0.71
CA GLY A 127 12.08 -13.57 0.13
C GLY A 127 11.77 -13.64 1.64
N ARG A 128 10.81 -12.84 2.13
CA ARG A 128 10.34 -12.92 3.53
C ARG A 128 9.83 -14.30 3.92
N CYS A 129 9.08 -14.95 3.03
CA CYS A 129 8.52 -16.27 3.29
C CYS A 129 9.59 -17.36 3.20
N GLU A 130 10.58 -17.21 2.32
CA GLU A 130 11.74 -18.09 2.26
C GLU A 130 12.56 -18.03 3.55
N GLU A 131 12.84 -16.84 4.07
CA GLU A 131 13.54 -16.66 5.35
C GLU A 131 12.83 -17.34 6.52
N VAL A 132 11.50 -17.23 6.59
CA VAL A 132 10.71 -17.83 7.68
C VAL A 132 10.61 -19.35 7.58
N VAL A 133 10.60 -19.92 6.37
CA VAL A 133 10.48 -21.37 6.16
C VAL A 133 11.83 -22.07 6.17
N GLY A 134 12.89 -21.39 5.74
CA GLY A 134 14.25 -21.89 5.75
C GLY A 134 14.98 -21.75 7.09
N ALA A 135 14.37 -21.07 8.07
CA ALA A 135 14.87 -20.91 9.44
C ALA A 135 14.52 -22.10 10.35
#